data_AF-D1YZI1-F1
#
_entry.id   AF-D1YZI1-F1
#
_cell.length_a   1.000
_cell.length_b   1.000
_cell.length_c   1.000
_cell.angle_alpha   90.00
_cell.angle_beta   90.00
_cell.angle_gamma   90.00
#
_symmetry.space_group_name_H-M   'P 1'
#
loop_
_entity.id
_entity.type
_entity.pdbx_description
1 polymer ?
#
loop_
_entity_poly.entity_id
_entity_poly.type
_entity_poly.pdbx_seq_one_letter_code
_entity_poly.pdbx_strand_id
1 'polypeptide(L)'
;MYRNATDVTYENLTIFLAANDIEYLVYADPDYKPVEYAALLHDKAEASGINCTIIGSGIVNEVPLNAIVSFLTTDKGPVYVDPTAMNVSQEDYTVPFGEIRLLRDHWTTPTPWTDYNDRYLNITTYRNSTPVSYNALMQFLNEDDTEDSLYVLPGYTCVDFSADLFNNAQAKGIKCAMVSVTFEEAIPGHAFNAFQTTDRGIVFIDCTGINQTCIDDGYLATDNNVYLQVGEHLGELPDNQTNGNLNYAFYADRMERIEAFKDKVNQYLEAVDAYSVSFLKLQADYDSYNDQMAKHNSAVTSFNAENERQYQLYKNDKMTYEEYKSWYDTNIAKIPGAPTGGNVLDSRRSTLNQQYANLEKQRLEILNSEEIKWITFNPGGTVETITTYWS
;
A
#
# COMPACT_ATOMS: atom_id res chain seq x y z
N MET A 1 30.77 51.44 0.38
CA MET A 1 31.87 51.95 -0.48
C MET A 1 33.16 52.13 0.30
N TYR A 2 33.85 51.01 0.52
CA TYR A 2 35.22 51.00 1.03
C TYR A 2 36.18 51.41 -0.11
N ARG A 3 37.03 52.43 0.11
CA ARG A 3 37.89 53.02 -0.93
C ARG A 3 38.99 52.09 -1.49
N ASN A 4 39.15 50.89 -0.91
CA ASN A 4 40.23 49.95 -1.24
C ASN A 4 39.73 48.64 -1.85
N ALA A 5 38.45 48.56 -2.25
CA ALA A 5 37.93 47.36 -2.91
C ALA A 5 38.53 47.23 -4.31
N THR A 6 39.00 46.03 -4.67
CA THR A 6 39.59 45.71 -5.97
C THR A 6 38.88 44.53 -6.60
N ASP A 7 38.91 44.47 -7.93
CA ASP A 7 38.45 43.29 -8.68
C ASP A 7 39.34 42.08 -8.34
N VAL A 8 38.73 40.90 -8.25
CA VAL A 8 39.43 39.64 -7.91
C VAL A 8 39.30 38.62 -9.05
N THR A 9 40.09 37.55 -9.02
CA THR A 9 39.86 36.42 -9.95
C THR A 9 38.57 35.70 -9.61
N TYR A 10 37.97 35.01 -10.59
CA TYR A 10 36.80 34.16 -10.37
C TYR A 10 37.02 33.08 -9.29
N GLU A 11 38.24 32.54 -9.22
CA GLU A 11 38.64 31.57 -8.19
C GLU A 11 38.60 32.19 -6.79
N ASN A 12 39.19 33.38 -6.61
CA ASN A 12 39.16 34.08 -5.32
C ASN A 12 37.73 34.48 -4.92
N LEU A 13 36.89 34.89 -5.89
CA LEU A 13 35.47 35.12 -5.63
C LEU A 13 34.78 33.83 -5.16
N THR A 14 35.07 32.68 -5.78
CA THR A 14 34.49 31.40 -5.37
C THR A 14 34.91 31.00 -3.96
N ILE A 15 36.18 31.20 -3.60
CA ILE A 15 36.69 30.98 -2.24
C ILE A 15 35.99 31.91 -1.24
N PHE A 16 35.83 33.20 -1.59
CA PHE A 16 35.10 34.16 -0.77
C PHE A 16 33.66 33.71 -0.54
N LEU A 17 32.92 33.37 -1.59
CA LEU A 17 31.52 32.95 -1.47
C LEU A 17 31.39 31.70 -0.58
N ALA A 18 32.27 30.71 -0.76
CA ALA A 18 32.26 29.49 0.06
C ALA A 18 32.67 29.71 1.53
N ALA A 19 33.46 30.73 1.82
CA ALA A 19 33.88 31.08 3.19
C ALA A 19 32.82 31.87 3.96
N ASN A 20 31.76 32.34 3.27
CA ASN A 20 30.70 33.11 3.88
C ASN A 20 29.46 32.24 4.12
N ASP A 21 29.04 32.20 5.37
CA ASP A 21 27.86 31.55 5.93
C ASP A 21 26.53 32.25 5.56
N ILE A 22 26.47 32.93 4.41
CA ILE A 22 25.28 33.67 3.99
C ILE A 22 24.12 32.71 3.69
N GLU A 23 24.40 31.55 3.10
CA GLU A 23 23.41 30.50 2.91
C GLU A 23 22.76 30.07 4.24
N TYR A 24 23.55 29.93 5.31
CA TYR A 24 23.05 29.59 6.63
C TYR A 24 22.18 30.72 7.21
N LEU A 25 22.57 31.97 7.04
CA LEU A 25 21.79 33.12 7.51
C LEU A 25 20.46 33.28 6.76
N VAL A 26 20.44 32.96 5.46
CA VAL A 26 19.21 32.89 4.65
C VAL A 26 18.31 31.74 5.11
N TYR A 27 18.91 30.60 5.44
CA TYR A 27 18.19 29.44 5.95
C TYR A 27 17.54 29.69 7.32
N ALA A 28 18.22 30.43 8.20
CA ALA A 28 17.78 30.65 9.57
C ALA A 28 16.75 31.79 9.76
N ASP A 29 16.40 32.53 8.70
CA ASP A 29 15.49 33.68 8.79
C ASP A 29 14.07 33.32 8.34
N PRO A 30 13.10 33.31 9.27
CA PRO A 30 11.70 33.04 8.94
C PRO A 30 11.03 34.17 8.14
N ASP A 31 11.57 35.39 8.20
CA ASP A 31 10.97 36.57 7.57
C ASP A 31 11.41 36.76 6.11
N TYR A 32 12.42 36.00 5.67
CA TYR A 32 13.00 36.01 4.32
C TYR A 32 13.20 37.42 3.73
N LYS A 33 14.37 38.01 3.96
CA LYS A 33 14.66 39.41 3.56
C LYS A 33 15.69 39.47 2.43
N PRO A 34 15.29 39.25 1.16
CA PRO A 34 16.23 39.03 0.06
C PRO A 34 17.19 40.21 -0.17
N VAL A 35 16.69 41.43 -0.03
CA VAL A 35 17.50 42.65 -0.17
C VAL A 35 18.55 42.77 0.95
N GLU A 36 18.21 42.34 2.17
CA GLU A 36 19.13 42.40 3.30
C GLU A 36 20.29 41.41 3.13
N TYR A 37 20.05 40.25 2.51
CA TYR A 37 21.12 39.30 2.20
C TYR A 37 22.04 39.77 1.09
N ALA A 38 21.50 40.43 0.05
CA ALA A 38 22.34 41.07 -0.95
C ALA A 38 23.19 42.19 -0.34
N ALA A 39 22.61 43.00 0.55
CA ALA A 39 23.34 44.00 1.32
C ALA A 39 24.42 43.39 2.22
N LEU A 40 24.10 42.30 2.93
CA LEU A 40 25.05 41.60 3.78
C LEU A 40 26.20 40.98 2.97
N LEU A 41 25.91 40.34 1.84
CA LEU A 41 26.92 39.80 0.93
C LEU A 41 27.83 40.91 0.40
N HIS A 42 27.24 42.02 -0.02
CA HIS A 42 27.97 43.21 -0.45
C HIS A 42 28.90 43.74 0.65
N ASP A 43 28.39 43.92 1.87
CA ASP A 43 29.17 44.48 2.98
C ASP A 43 30.32 43.55 3.40
N LYS A 44 30.10 42.23 3.40
CA LYS A 44 31.13 41.21 3.63
C LYS A 44 32.19 41.22 2.53
N ALA A 45 31.79 41.43 1.28
CA ALA A 45 32.70 41.52 0.14
C ALA A 45 33.56 42.79 0.21
N GLU A 46 32.96 43.95 0.45
CA GLU A 46 33.71 45.20 0.59
C GLU A 46 34.67 45.14 1.79
N ALA A 47 34.26 44.55 2.92
CA ALA A 47 35.11 44.34 4.09
C ALA A 47 36.31 43.42 3.79
N SER A 48 36.18 42.54 2.81
CA SER A 48 37.24 41.66 2.31
C SER A 48 38.07 42.30 1.18
N GLY A 49 37.81 43.58 0.85
CA GLY A 49 38.50 44.30 -0.22
C GLY A 49 38.07 43.86 -1.63
N ILE A 50 36.89 43.27 -1.79
CA ILE A 50 36.36 42.81 -3.07
C ILE A 50 35.38 43.84 -3.64
N ASN A 51 35.61 44.26 -4.88
CA ASN A 51 34.73 45.19 -5.59
C ASN A 51 33.41 44.50 -5.99
N CYS A 52 32.28 45.09 -5.60
CA CYS A 52 30.96 44.56 -5.92
C CYS A 52 29.90 45.68 -5.95
N THR A 53 28.71 45.37 -6.46
CA THR A 53 27.58 46.31 -6.51
C THR A 53 26.27 45.54 -6.41
N ILE A 54 25.32 46.05 -5.64
CA ILE A 54 23.97 45.48 -5.54
C ILE A 54 23.14 45.93 -6.75
N ILE A 55 22.45 44.98 -7.36
CA ILE A 55 21.47 45.22 -8.43
C ILE A 55 20.11 44.74 -7.92
N GLY A 56 19.16 45.66 -7.77
CA GLY A 56 17.78 45.32 -7.42
C GLY A 56 16.99 44.85 -8.65
N SER A 57 16.08 43.90 -8.44
CA SER A 57 15.12 43.45 -9.43
C SER A 57 13.70 43.89 -9.05
N GLY A 58 13.08 44.67 -9.94
CA GLY A 58 11.74 45.20 -9.74
C GLY A 58 11.58 46.09 -8.49
N ILE A 59 10.43 46.72 -8.37
CA ILE A 59 10.00 47.41 -7.14
C ILE A 59 8.53 47.05 -6.95
N VAL A 60 8.17 46.43 -5.82
CA VAL A 60 6.78 46.25 -5.40
C VAL A 60 6.60 47.00 -4.09
N ASN A 61 5.63 47.93 -4.05
CA ASN A 61 5.37 48.79 -2.89
C ASN A 61 6.63 49.52 -2.37
N GLU A 62 7.44 50.05 -3.28
CA GLU A 62 8.70 50.77 -2.97
C GLU A 62 9.83 49.90 -2.39
N VAL A 63 9.67 48.57 -2.37
CA VAL A 63 10.70 47.62 -1.94
C VAL A 63 11.18 46.77 -3.12
N PRO A 64 12.50 46.59 -3.33
CA PRO A 64 13.01 45.66 -4.33
C PRO A 64 12.58 44.24 -4.02
N LEU A 65 12.05 43.51 -5.01
CA LEU A 65 11.50 42.17 -4.78
C LEU A 65 12.62 41.14 -4.56
N ASN A 66 13.66 41.19 -5.40
CA ASN A 66 14.90 40.43 -5.21
C ASN A 66 16.11 41.36 -5.42
N ALA A 67 17.28 40.97 -4.92
CA ALA A 67 18.52 41.69 -5.15
C ALA A 67 19.66 40.70 -5.38
N ILE A 68 20.51 41.01 -6.36
CA ILE A 68 21.73 40.26 -6.66
C ILE A 68 22.94 41.14 -6.39
N VAL A 69 24.09 40.52 -6.17
CA VAL A 69 25.37 41.21 -6.06
C VAL A 69 26.20 40.90 -7.30
N SER A 70 26.53 41.95 -8.04
CA SER A 70 27.46 41.87 -9.17
C SER A 70 28.89 42.06 -8.68
N PHE A 71 29.75 41.11 -9.00
CA PHE A 71 31.18 41.13 -8.74
C PHE A 71 31.92 41.31 -10.06
N LEU A 72 32.83 42.27 -10.15
CA LEU A 72 33.69 42.38 -11.32
C LEU A 72 34.92 41.51 -11.11
N THR A 73 35.11 40.52 -11.97
CA THR A 73 36.30 39.65 -11.92
C THR A 73 37.33 40.05 -12.97
N THR A 74 38.61 39.88 -12.63
CA THR A 74 39.74 40.25 -13.51
C THR A 74 39.87 39.38 -14.75
N ASP A 75 39.25 38.19 -14.73
CA ASP A 75 39.46 37.11 -15.71
C ASP A 75 38.17 36.61 -16.39
N LYS A 76 36.98 36.82 -15.79
CA LYS A 76 35.70 36.39 -16.38
C LYS A 76 34.67 37.51 -16.56
N GLY A 77 35.02 38.75 -16.24
CA GLY A 77 34.09 39.88 -16.29
C GLY A 77 33.09 39.85 -15.13
N PRO A 78 31.89 40.43 -15.30
CA PRO A 78 30.87 40.45 -14.25
C PRO A 78 30.38 39.04 -13.90
N VAL A 79 30.26 38.77 -12.60
CA VAL A 79 29.63 37.58 -12.04
C VAL A 79 28.48 38.05 -11.18
N TYR A 80 27.28 37.62 -11.50
CA TYR A 80 26.08 37.96 -10.74
C TYR A 80 25.82 36.87 -9.72
N VAL A 81 25.60 37.24 -8.47
CA VAL A 81 25.34 36.30 -7.38
C VAL A 81 24.01 36.62 -6.74
N ASP A 82 23.10 35.65 -6.71
CA ASP A 82 21.90 35.76 -5.90
C ASP A 82 22.12 35.01 -4.57
N PRO A 83 22.20 35.73 -3.43
CA PRO A 83 22.40 35.10 -2.14
C PRO A 83 21.14 34.40 -1.59
N THR A 84 20.00 34.61 -2.21
CA THR A 84 18.67 34.28 -1.68
C THR A 84 18.06 33.08 -2.41
N ALA A 85 18.20 33.10 -3.75
CA ALA A 85 17.83 32.08 -4.70
C ALA A 85 16.56 31.27 -4.36
N MET A 86 15.48 31.96 -3.96
CA MET A 86 14.12 31.43 -4.00
C MET A 86 13.66 31.14 -5.43
N ASN A 87 12.47 30.56 -5.64
CA ASN A 87 11.85 30.23 -6.94
C ASN A 87 11.71 31.42 -7.92
N VAL A 88 12.85 31.91 -8.37
CA VAL A 88 13.10 33.04 -9.28
C VAL A 88 13.39 32.50 -10.66
N SER A 89 13.03 33.29 -11.65
CA SER A 89 13.04 33.00 -13.07
C SER A 89 13.77 34.11 -13.83
N GLN A 90 13.88 33.99 -15.16
CA GLN A 90 14.41 35.08 -15.99
C GLN A 90 13.61 36.38 -15.86
N GLU A 91 12.31 36.31 -15.56
CA GLU A 91 11.45 37.50 -15.42
C GLU A 91 11.80 38.32 -14.17
N ASP A 92 12.44 37.68 -13.19
CA ASP A 92 12.87 38.29 -11.94
C ASP A 92 14.20 39.02 -12.07
N TYR A 93 14.88 39.02 -13.23
CA TYR A 93 16.18 39.68 -13.36
C TYR A 93 16.33 40.47 -14.65
N THR A 94 17.05 41.58 -14.55
CA THR A 94 17.49 42.38 -15.69
C THR A 94 18.76 41.84 -16.36
N VAL A 95 19.36 40.79 -15.79
CA VAL A 95 20.53 40.09 -16.34
C VAL A 95 20.11 38.70 -16.83
N PRO A 96 20.80 38.11 -17.83
CA PRO A 96 20.51 36.76 -18.27
C PRO A 96 20.63 35.78 -17.10
N PHE A 97 19.58 35.00 -16.85
CA PHE A 97 19.48 34.10 -15.69
C PHE A 97 20.60 33.06 -15.67
N GLY A 98 21.02 32.59 -16.84
CA GLY A 98 22.16 31.66 -16.98
C GLY A 98 23.52 32.24 -16.57
N GLU A 99 23.61 33.56 -16.35
CA GLU A 99 24.82 34.24 -15.85
C GLU A 99 24.77 34.47 -14.32
N ILE A 100 23.65 34.12 -13.67
CA ILE A 100 23.48 34.29 -12.22
C ILE A 100 23.93 33.02 -11.51
N ARG A 101 24.92 33.17 -10.62
CA ARG A 101 25.29 32.17 -9.63
C ARG A 101 24.35 32.26 -8.44
N LEU A 102 23.53 31.24 -8.27
CA LEU A 102 22.68 31.09 -7.09
C LEU A 102 23.51 30.53 -5.94
N LEU A 103 23.43 31.12 -4.75
CA LEU A 103 24.04 30.55 -3.55
C LEU A 103 23.15 29.48 -2.90
N ARG A 104 21.87 29.40 -3.26
CA ARG A 104 20.94 28.40 -2.73
C ARG A 104 20.30 27.62 -3.87
N ASP A 105 20.36 26.30 -3.80
CA ASP A 105 19.76 25.40 -4.78
C ASP A 105 18.58 24.60 -4.21
N HIS A 106 18.30 24.70 -2.91
CA HIS A 106 17.18 24.04 -2.26
C HIS A 106 16.59 24.86 -1.10
N TRP A 107 15.31 24.67 -0.78
CA TRP A 107 14.66 25.30 0.37
C TRP A 107 13.77 24.36 1.15
N THR A 108 13.76 24.53 2.47
CA THR A 108 12.91 23.77 3.38
C THR A 108 11.71 24.62 3.78
N THR A 109 10.51 24.11 3.56
CA THR A 109 9.25 24.74 3.97
C THR A 109 8.41 23.77 4.78
N PRO A 110 7.57 24.26 5.71
CA PRO A 110 6.53 23.43 6.31
C PRO A 110 5.58 22.89 5.23
N THR A 111 5.06 21.68 5.42
CA THR A 111 4.00 21.10 4.59
C THR A 111 2.74 21.97 4.64
N PRO A 112 1.89 21.96 3.59
CA PRO A 112 0.63 22.70 3.61
C PRO A 112 -0.41 22.10 4.58
N TRP A 113 -0.19 20.86 5.04
CA TRP A 113 -1.05 20.13 5.96
C TRP A 113 -0.26 19.68 7.19
N THR A 114 -0.95 19.48 8.30
CA THR A 114 -0.39 18.90 9.52
C THR A 114 -0.52 17.39 9.51
N ASP A 115 0.36 16.72 10.24
CA ASP A 115 0.17 15.32 10.62
C ASP A 115 -0.97 15.17 11.65
N TYR A 116 -1.19 13.94 12.13
CA TYR A 116 -2.23 13.65 13.12
C TYR A 116 -2.06 14.41 14.45
N ASN A 117 -0.84 14.85 14.79
CA ASN A 117 -0.54 15.57 16.03
C ASN A 117 -0.50 17.10 15.82
N ASP A 118 -1.14 17.62 14.78
CA ASP A 118 -1.14 19.04 14.40
C ASP A 118 0.27 19.61 14.13
N ARG A 119 1.24 18.77 13.77
CA ARG A 119 2.61 19.20 13.44
C ARG A 119 2.75 19.37 11.92
N TYR A 120 3.28 20.51 11.51
CA TYR A 120 3.76 20.70 10.14
C TYR A 120 5.10 19.98 9.95
N LEU A 121 5.20 19.15 8.92
CA LEU A 121 6.43 18.46 8.55
C LEU A 121 7.29 19.38 7.69
N ASN A 122 8.58 19.14 7.63
CA ASN A 122 9.48 19.92 6.79
C ASN A 122 9.75 19.16 5.49
N ILE A 123 9.50 19.83 4.36
CA ILE A 123 9.85 19.33 3.03
C ILE A 123 10.92 20.21 2.41
N THR A 124 11.89 19.59 1.74
CA THR A 124 13.00 20.26 1.09
C THR A 124 12.87 20.14 -0.41
N THR A 125 12.70 21.27 -1.07
CA THR A 125 12.57 21.37 -2.50
C THR A 125 13.91 21.76 -3.13
N TYR A 126 14.33 21.07 -4.19
CA TYR A 126 15.53 21.36 -4.95
C TYR A 126 15.14 21.99 -6.29
N ARG A 127 15.75 23.13 -6.61
CA ARG A 127 15.48 23.89 -7.84
C ARG A 127 15.73 23.09 -9.11
N ASN A 128 16.80 22.31 -9.12
CA ASN A 128 17.23 21.52 -10.26
C ASN A 128 16.49 20.17 -10.35
N SER A 129 15.49 19.94 -9.50
CA SER A 129 14.62 18.78 -9.65
C SER A 129 13.87 18.87 -10.96
N THR A 130 13.86 17.78 -11.73
CA THR A 130 13.24 17.73 -13.06
C THR A 130 12.36 16.50 -13.23
N PRO A 131 11.36 16.55 -14.13
CA PRO A 131 10.63 15.37 -14.54
C PRO A 131 11.57 14.27 -15.05
N VAL A 132 11.35 13.03 -14.64
CA VAL A 132 12.09 11.85 -15.12
C VAL A 132 11.22 10.99 -16.03
N SER A 133 11.78 9.99 -16.73
CA SER A 133 10.93 9.01 -17.42
C SER A 133 10.23 8.10 -16.41
N TYR A 134 9.11 7.47 -16.80
CA TYR A 134 8.42 6.49 -15.96
C TYR A 134 9.35 5.38 -15.47
N ASN A 135 10.21 4.86 -16.34
CA ASN A 135 11.16 3.81 -15.95
C ASN A 135 12.18 4.29 -14.91
N ALA A 136 12.64 5.55 -15.01
CA ALA A 136 13.53 6.13 -14.01
C ALA A 136 12.82 6.39 -12.68
N LEU A 137 11.53 6.75 -12.71
CA LEU A 137 10.69 6.83 -11.51
C LEU A 137 10.58 5.45 -10.83
N MET A 138 10.27 4.39 -11.58
CA MET A 138 10.17 3.04 -11.01
C MET A 138 11.51 2.53 -10.45
N GLN A 139 12.62 2.89 -11.10
CA GLN A 139 13.95 2.57 -10.56
C GLN A 139 14.21 3.31 -9.23
N PHE A 140 13.84 4.60 -9.16
CA PHE A 140 13.96 5.37 -7.93
C PHE A 140 13.14 4.76 -6.79
N LEU A 141 11.88 4.42 -7.04
CA LEU A 141 11.00 3.79 -6.05
C LEU A 141 11.59 2.46 -5.54
N ASN A 142 12.09 1.60 -6.43
CA ASN A 142 12.74 0.35 -6.03
C ASN A 142 14.05 0.54 -5.22
N GLU A 143 14.67 1.73 -5.25
CA GLU A 143 15.87 2.06 -4.47
C GLU A 143 15.55 2.83 -3.18
N ASP A 144 14.35 3.38 -3.08
CA ASP A 144 13.81 4.06 -1.91
C ASP A 144 13.27 3.01 -0.93
N ASP A 145 13.31 3.30 0.37
CA ASP A 145 12.86 2.40 1.44
C ASP A 145 11.82 3.05 2.35
N THR A 146 11.14 4.09 1.87
CA THR A 146 10.16 4.83 2.68
C THR A 146 9.02 3.93 3.11
N GLU A 147 8.55 3.04 2.24
CA GLU A 147 7.46 2.08 2.50
C GLU A 147 7.82 1.00 3.53
N ASP A 148 9.11 0.73 3.74
CA ASP A 148 9.60 -0.21 4.77
C ASP A 148 9.41 0.32 6.19
N SER A 149 9.13 1.62 6.35
CA SER A 149 8.81 2.21 7.64
C SER A 149 7.46 1.73 8.17
N LEU A 150 7.36 1.55 9.50
CA LEU A 150 6.13 1.07 10.14
C LEU A 150 5.09 2.19 10.21
N TYR A 151 3.87 1.92 9.76
CA TYR A 151 2.75 2.83 10.00
C TYR A 151 2.35 2.80 11.48
N VAL A 152 2.46 3.94 12.16
CA VAL A 152 2.20 4.06 13.61
C VAL A 152 1.26 5.23 13.87
N LEU A 153 -0.02 4.96 14.16
CA LEU A 153 -0.93 6.02 14.59
C LEU A 153 -0.72 6.35 16.10
N PRO A 154 -0.62 7.63 16.51
CA PRO A 154 -0.63 8.85 15.69
C PRO A 154 0.76 9.36 15.27
N GLY A 155 1.84 8.61 15.52
CA GLY A 155 3.22 9.11 15.43
C GLY A 155 3.85 9.19 14.04
N TYR A 156 3.46 8.33 13.09
CA TYR A 156 4.00 8.26 11.73
C TYR A 156 2.90 7.75 10.79
N THR A 157 2.37 8.65 9.96
CA THR A 157 1.14 8.48 9.18
C THR A 157 1.39 8.77 7.71
N CYS A 158 0.36 8.66 6.85
CA CYS A 158 0.50 8.88 5.40
C CYS A 158 1.13 10.25 5.03
N VAL A 159 0.90 11.29 5.83
CA VAL A 159 1.55 12.60 5.62
C VAL A 159 3.05 12.53 5.87
N ASP A 160 3.51 11.75 6.85
CA ASP A 160 4.92 11.52 7.14
C ASP A 160 5.60 10.72 6.02
N PHE A 161 5.02 9.60 5.60
CA PHE A 161 5.50 8.82 4.44
C PHE A 161 5.60 9.70 3.19
N SER A 162 4.55 10.48 2.90
CA SER A 162 4.54 11.35 1.72
C SER A 162 5.61 12.45 1.77
N ALA A 163 5.90 12.98 2.96
CA ALA A 163 6.95 13.98 3.15
C ALA A 163 8.35 13.38 3.00
N ASP A 164 8.57 12.17 3.52
CA ASP A 164 9.86 11.47 3.39
C ASP A 164 10.14 11.06 1.94
N LEU A 165 9.16 10.48 1.23
CA LEU A 165 9.31 10.18 -0.21
C LEU A 165 9.53 11.45 -1.05
N PHE A 166 8.84 12.55 -0.72
CA PHE A 166 9.07 13.84 -1.36
C PHE A 166 10.53 14.29 -1.19
N ASN A 167 11.04 14.26 0.05
CA ASN A 167 12.40 14.66 0.38
C ASN A 167 13.45 13.78 -0.32
N ASN A 168 13.25 12.46 -0.34
CA ASN A 168 14.15 11.52 -0.99
C ASN A 168 14.18 11.74 -2.52
N ALA A 169 13.02 11.92 -3.15
CA ALA A 169 12.93 12.23 -4.57
C ALA A 169 13.65 13.55 -4.92
N GLN A 170 13.41 14.60 -4.14
CA GLN A 170 14.03 15.90 -4.34
C GLN A 170 15.56 15.84 -4.19
N ALA A 171 16.06 15.11 -3.19
CA ALA A 171 17.51 14.89 -3.00
C ALA A 171 18.15 14.13 -4.18
N LYS A 172 17.37 13.35 -4.94
CA LYS A 172 17.78 12.68 -6.18
C LYS A 172 17.59 13.55 -7.44
N GLY A 173 17.13 14.80 -7.29
CA GLY A 173 16.85 15.70 -8.41
C GLY A 173 15.59 15.32 -9.20
N ILE A 174 14.66 14.58 -8.57
CA ILE A 174 13.40 14.15 -9.19
C ILE A 174 12.30 15.12 -8.79
N LYS A 175 11.64 15.71 -9.78
CA LYS A 175 10.50 16.61 -9.53
C LYS A 175 9.29 15.84 -9.05
N CYS A 176 8.73 16.25 -7.92
CA CYS A 176 7.56 15.63 -7.31
C CYS A 176 6.66 16.66 -6.63
N ALA A 177 5.49 16.20 -6.22
CA ALA A 177 4.49 16.94 -5.48
C ALA A 177 4.04 16.10 -4.30
N MET A 178 3.59 16.76 -3.24
CA MET A 178 2.71 16.11 -2.27
C MET A 178 1.25 16.29 -2.71
N VAL A 179 0.42 15.30 -2.45
CA VAL A 179 -1.00 15.27 -2.77
C VAL A 179 -1.76 14.97 -1.50
N SER A 180 -2.84 15.71 -1.26
CA SER A 180 -3.83 15.39 -0.24
C SER A 180 -5.18 15.24 -0.90
N VAL A 181 -5.90 14.19 -0.51
CA VAL A 181 -7.27 13.95 -0.92
C VAL A 181 -8.19 13.97 0.29
N THR A 182 -9.40 14.47 0.07
CA THR A 182 -10.51 14.35 1.03
C THR A 182 -11.57 13.46 0.41
N PHE A 183 -12.31 12.77 1.27
CA PHE A 183 -13.36 11.86 0.85
C PHE A 183 -14.72 12.37 1.29
N GLU A 184 -15.76 11.91 0.60
CA GLU A 184 -17.14 12.10 1.02
C GLU A 184 -17.41 11.48 2.41
N GLU A 185 -18.53 11.85 3.04
CA GLU A 185 -19.01 11.30 4.31
C GLU A 185 -18.08 11.51 5.54
N ALA A 186 -17.24 12.54 5.50
CA ALA A 186 -16.33 12.91 6.60
C ALA A 186 -15.32 11.81 6.99
N ILE A 187 -14.95 10.98 6.01
CA ILE A 187 -13.85 10.01 6.16
C ILE A 187 -12.53 10.80 6.22
N PRO A 188 -11.59 10.46 7.13
CA PRO A 188 -10.27 11.08 7.16
C PRO A 188 -9.61 11.05 5.79
N GLY A 189 -9.03 12.18 5.37
CA GLY A 189 -8.32 12.28 4.11
C GLY A 189 -7.08 11.39 4.02
N HIS A 190 -6.46 11.36 2.86
CA HIS A 190 -5.23 10.60 2.61
C HIS A 190 -4.17 11.48 1.96
N ALA A 191 -2.90 11.11 2.10
CA ALA A 191 -1.77 11.86 1.56
C ALA A 191 -0.79 10.91 0.87
N PHE A 192 -0.31 11.31 -0.31
CA PHE A 192 0.60 10.54 -1.18
C PHE A 192 1.30 11.49 -2.16
N ASN A 193 2.06 11.00 -3.13
CA ASN A 193 2.90 11.84 -4.00
C ASN A 193 2.46 11.82 -5.47
N ALA A 194 2.78 12.90 -6.17
CA ALA A 194 2.62 13.00 -7.62
C ALA A 194 3.97 13.25 -8.28
N PHE A 195 4.24 12.54 -9.37
CA PHE A 195 5.47 12.64 -10.14
C PHE A 195 5.14 13.02 -11.57
N GLN A 196 5.67 14.15 -12.03
CA GLN A 196 5.59 14.50 -13.44
C GLN A 196 6.61 13.64 -14.19
N THR A 197 6.15 12.78 -15.08
CA THR A 197 7.02 11.99 -15.96
C THR A 197 7.10 12.62 -17.36
N THR A 198 8.22 12.38 -18.03
CA THR A 198 8.48 12.91 -19.38
C THR A 198 7.71 12.16 -20.48
N ASP A 199 7.25 10.95 -20.20
CA ASP A 199 6.68 10.02 -21.19
C ASP A 199 5.29 9.46 -20.83
N ARG A 200 4.81 9.60 -19.58
CA ARG A 200 3.50 9.09 -19.14
C ARG A 200 2.60 10.10 -18.42
N GLY A 201 2.97 11.38 -18.41
CA GLY A 201 2.22 12.42 -17.71
C GLY A 201 2.43 12.34 -16.20
N ILE A 202 1.40 12.67 -15.41
CA ILE A 202 1.48 12.61 -13.94
C ILE A 202 1.20 11.18 -13.47
N VAL A 203 2.10 10.65 -12.65
CA VAL A 203 1.94 9.37 -11.96
C VAL A 203 1.73 9.66 -10.49
N PHE A 204 0.71 9.06 -9.88
CA PHE A 204 0.48 9.17 -8.45
C PHE A 204 0.98 7.90 -7.76
N ILE A 205 1.74 8.08 -6.69
CA ILE A 205 2.39 7.00 -5.95
C ILE A 205 2.05 7.15 -4.48
N ASP A 206 1.53 6.10 -3.88
CA ASP A 206 1.40 5.96 -2.44
C ASP A 206 2.45 4.97 -1.93
N CYS A 207 3.33 5.46 -1.05
CA CYS A 207 4.37 4.69 -0.36
C CYS A 207 4.00 4.44 1.11
N THR A 208 2.74 4.69 1.50
CA THR A 208 2.30 4.50 2.88
C THR A 208 2.55 3.05 3.29
N GLY A 209 3.46 2.87 4.25
CA GLY A 209 3.80 1.56 4.80
C GLY A 209 2.64 0.92 5.54
N ILE A 210 2.86 -0.31 5.99
CA ILE A 210 1.83 -1.09 6.68
C ILE A 210 2.05 -1.09 8.21
N ASN A 211 0.99 -1.36 8.98
CA ASN A 211 1.09 -1.47 10.43
C ASN A 211 1.57 -2.87 10.86
N GLN A 212 1.88 -3.04 12.16
CA GLN A 212 2.41 -4.30 12.69
C GLN A 212 1.47 -5.49 12.48
N THR A 213 0.15 -5.27 12.57
CA THR A 213 -0.83 -6.34 12.35
C THR A 213 -0.77 -6.86 10.93
N CYS A 214 -0.67 -5.98 9.93
CA CYS A 214 -0.49 -6.38 8.54
C CYS A 214 0.82 -7.18 8.35
N ILE A 215 1.92 -6.77 8.99
CA ILE A 215 3.18 -7.53 8.93
C ILE A 215 2.99 -8.93 9.55
N ASP A 216 2.34 -9.01 10.71
CA ASP A 216 2.10 -10.26 11.43
C ASP A 216 1.20 -11.22 10.61
N ASP A 217 0.27 -10.67 9.82
CA ASP A 217 -0.59 -11.39 8.87
C ASP A 217 0.13 -11.75 7.56
N GLY A 218 1.39 -11.34 7.39
CA GLY A 218 2.25 -11.68 6.25
C GLY A 218 2.11 -10.75 5.03
N TYR A 219 1.49 -9.58 5.19
CA TYR A 219 1.48 -8.55 4.16
C TYR A 219 2.88 -7.93 4.00
N LEU A 220 3.16 -7.46 2.79
CA LEU A 220 4.38 -6.73 2.45
C LEU A 220 4.02 -5.29 2.13
N ALA A 221 4.84 -4.34 2.62
CA ALA A 221 4.76 -2.96 2.16
C ALA A 221 5.17 -2.88 0.69
N THR A 222 4.54 -1.99 -0.07
CA THR A 222 4.81 -1.79 -1.49
C THR A 222 4.49 -0.36 -1.87
N ASP A 223 5.25 0.20 -2.82
CA ASP A 223 4.81 1.36 -3.58
C ASP A 223 3.63 1.02 -4.49
N ASN A 224 2.55 1.78 -4.34
CA ASN A 224 1.32 1.59 -5.10
C ASN A 224 1.12 2.73 -6.10
N ASN A 225 0.74 2.37 -7.33
CA ASN A 225 0.18 3.34 -8.25
C ASN A 225 -1.23 3.71 -7.77
N VAL A 226 -1.49 5.02 -7.65
CA VAL A 226 -2.78 5.55 -7.23
C VAL A 226 -3.62 5.92 -8.46
N TYR A 227 -4.85 5.41 -8.49
CA TYR A 227 -5.89 5.70 -9.47
C TYR A 227 -6.87 6.69 -8.86
N LEU A 228 -6.86 7.91 -9.38
CA LEU A 228 -7.52 9.04 -8.77
C LEU A 228 -8.49 9.72 -9.73
N GLN A 229 -9.77 9.80 -9.34
CA GLN A 229 -10.81 10.54 -10.07
C GLN A 229 -11.86 11.08 -9.09
N VAL A 230 -12.17 12.38 -9.16
CA VAL A 230 -13.22 12.99 -8.32
C VAL A 230 -14.56 12.33 -8.59
N GLY A 231 -15.31 12.02 -7.53
CA GLY A 231 -16.59 11.32 -7.58
C GLY A 231 -16.47 9.80 -7.74
N GLU A 232 -15.25 9.26 -7.78
CA GLU A 232 -14.99 7.82 -7.81
C GLU A 232 -14.20 7.40 -6.56
N HIS A 233 -14.12 6.09 -6.30
CA HIS A 233 -13.29 5.56 -5.22
C HIS A 233 -11.80 5.76 -5.51
N LEU A 234 -11.02 6.05 -4.46
CA LEU A 234 -9.56 6.04 -4.59
C LEU A 234 -9.09 4.60 -4.80
N GLY A 235 -8.27 4.39 -5.82
CA GLY A 235 -7.75 3.07 -6.16
C GLY A 235 -6.25 2.97 -5.98
N GLU A 236 -5.76 1.81 -5.52
CA GLU A 236 -4.34 1.53 -5.39
C GLU A 236 -4.00 0.13 -5.87
N LEU A 237 -2.97 0.02 -6.70
CA LEU A 237 -2.39 -1.26 -7.11
C LEU A 237 -0.87 -1.20 -7.06
N PRO A 238 -0.19 -2.24 -6.54
CA PRO A 238 1.27 -2.30 -6.59
C PRO A 238 1.77 -2.23 -8.03
N ASP A 239 2.91 -1.57 -8.27
CA ASP A 239 3.42 -1.36 -9.64
C ASP A 239 3.57 -2.65 -10.45
N ASN A 240 4.03 -3.73 -9.80
CA ASN A 240 4.18 -5.04 -10.43
C ASN A 240 2.83 -5.65 -10.92
N GLN A 241 1.69 -5.04 -10.60
CA GLN A 241 0.34 -5.45 -11.00
C GLN A 241 -0.28 -4.57 -12.08
N THR A 242 0.29 -3.38 -12.34
CA THR A 242 -0.29 -2.42 -13.28
C THR A 242 0.25 -2.59 -14.69
N ASN A 243 1.45 -3.19 -14.83
CA ASN A 243 2.22 -3.17 -16.08
C ASN A 243 2.36 -1.73 -16.64
N GLY A 244 2.40 -0.75 -15.72
CA GLY A 244 2.42 0.68 -15.96
C GLY A 244 1.14 1.26 -16.59
N ASN A 245 0.00 0.57 -16.49
CA ASN A 245 -1.28 1.13 -16.91
C ASN A 245 -1.83 2.07 -15.84
N LEU A 246 -1.89 3.36 -16.16
CA LEU A 246 -2.30 4.43 -15.25
C LEU A 246 -3.76 4.89 -15.46
N ASN A 247 -4.52 4.19 -16.30
CA ASN A 247 -5.89 4.57 -16.61
C ASN A 247 -6.85 4.12 -15.50
N TYR A 248 -7.69 5.03 -15.00
CA TYR A 248 -8.70 4.70 -13.99
C TYR A 248 -9.64 3.56 -14.42
N ALA A 249 -10.02 3.49 -15.70
CA ALA A 249 -10.86 2.41 -16.21
C ALA A 249 -10.19 1.02 -16.12
N PHE A 250 -8.85 0.96 -16.17
CA PHE A 250 -8.11 -0.29 -15.94
C PHE A 250 -8.23 -0.74 -14.49
N TYR A 251 -8.12 0.20 -13.54
CA TYR A 251 -8.36 -0.09 -12.13
C TYR A 251 -9.81 -0.54 -11.88
N ALA A 252 -10.80 0.14 -12.47
CA ALA A 252 -12.20 -0.22 -12.31
C ALA A 252 -12.52 -1.66 -12.79
N ASP A 253 -12.05 -2.05 -13.99
CA ASP A 253 -12.18 -3.42 -14.51
C ASP A 253 -11.51 -4.45 -13.58
N ARG A 254 -10.34 -4.11 -13.06
CA ARG A 254 -9.60 -4.95 -12.11
C ARG A 254 -10.39 -5.17 -10.82
N MET A 255 -10.97 -4.11 -10.26
CA MET A 255 -11.77 -4.20 -9.04
C MET A 255 -13.05 -5.03 -9.24
N GLU A 256 -13.72 -4.89 -10.38
CA GLU A 256 -14.89 -5.73 -10.71
C GLU A 256 -14.51 -7.23 -10.70
N ARG A 257 -13.37 -7.59 -11.29
CA ARG A 257 -12.85 -8.97 -11.28
C ARG A 257 -12.51 -9.46 -9.87
N ILE A 258 -11.96 -8.60 -9.02
CA ILE A 258 -11.62 -8.94 -7.62
C ILE A 258 -12.87 -9.19 -6.81
N GLU A 259 -13.90 -8.34 -6.92
CA GLU A 259 -15.16 -8.54 -6.22
C GLU A 259 -15.84 -9.83 -6.70
N ALA A 260 -15.87 -10.09 -8.01
CA ALA A 260 -16.37 -11.36 -8.54
C ALA A 260 -15.57 -12.58 -8.02
N PHE A 261 -14.25 -12.43 -7.83
CA PHE A 261 -13.41 -13.46 -7.24
C PHE A 261 -13.72 -13.68 -5.75
N LYS A 262 -13.90 -12.62 -4.96
CA LYS A 262 -14.31 -12.70 -3.55
C LYS A 262 -15.66 -13.40 -3.41
N ASP A 263 -16.62 -13.06 -4.25
CA ASP A 263 -17.92 -13.73 -4.30
C ASP A 263 -17.77 -15.24 -4.61
N LYS A 264 -16.90 -15.59 -5.56
CA LYS A 264 -16.60 -17.00 -5.87
C LYS A 264 -15.96 -17.74 -4.68
N VAL A 265 -15.06 -17.10 -3.95
CA VAL A 265 -14.45 -17.67 -2.73
C VAL A 265 -15.51 -17.86 -1.64
N ASN A 266 -16.37 -16.88 -1.40
CA ASN A 266 -17.45 -16.96 -0.42
C ASN A 266 -18.41 -18.11 -0.75
N GLN A 267 -18.85 -18.23 -2.01
CA GLN A 267 -19.70 -19.35 -2.45
C GLN A 267 -19.02 -20.71 -2.24
N TYR A 268 -17.71 -20.80 -2.48
CA TYR A 268 -16.94 -22.02 -2.22
C TYR A 268 -16.93 -22.36 -0.72
N LEU A 269 -16.68 -21.37 0.16
CA LEU A 269 -16.66 -21.57 1.61
C LEU A 269 -18.03 -22.02 2.13
N GLU A 270 -19.11 -21.39 1.69
CA GLU A 270 -20.48 -21.80 2.02
C GLU A 270 -20.78 -23.24 1.59
N ALA A 271 -20.29 -23.65 0.41
CA ALA A 271 -20.47 -25.00 -0.10
C ALA A 271 -19.65 -26.04 0.69
N VAL A 272 -18.45 -25.68 1.16
CA VAL A 272 -17.64 -26.52 2.06
C VAL A 272 -18.33 -26.72 3.41
N ASP A 273 -18.93 -25.67 3.97
CA ASP A 273 -19.68 -25.75 5.23
C ASP A 273 -20.91 -26.67 5.08
N ALA A 274 -21.69 -26.50 4.01
CA ALA A 274 -22.85 -27.34 3.72
C ALA A 274 -22.48 -28.82 3.51
N TYR A 275 -21.37 -29.08 2.82
CA TYR A 275 -20.80 -30.43 2.68
C TYR A 275 -20.42 -31.02 4.03
N SER A 276 -19.71 -30.25 4.88
CA SER A 276 -19.24 -30.69 6.19
C SER A 276 -20.40 -31.11 7.10
N VAL A 277 -21.48 -30.33 7.14
CA VAL A 277 -22.71 -30.67 7.87
C VAL A 277 -23.32 -31.98 7.35
N SER A 278 -23.41 -32.14 6.03
CA SER A 278 -24.00 -33.33 5.41
C SER A 278 -23.18 -34.59 5.67
N PHE A 279 -21.85 -34.47 5.66
CA PHE A 279 -20.91 -35.54 5.97
C PHE A 279 -21.05 -36.00 7.43
N LEU A 280 -21.10 -35.08 8.40
CA LEU A 280 -21.30 -35.41 9.81
C LEU A 280 -22.63 -36.15 10.04
N LYS A 281 -23.69 -35.72 9.35
CA LYS A 281 -24.99 -36.42 9.43
C LYS A 281 -24.90 -37.84 8.88
N LEU A 282 -24.24 -38.04 7.73
CA LEU A 282 -24.03 -39.39 7.18
C LEU A 282 -23.24 -40.28 8.14
N GLN A 283 -22.22 -39.75 8.80
CA GLN A 283 -21.42 -40.49 9.79
C GLN A 283 -22.29 -40.96 10.95
N ALA A 284 -23.11 -40.06 11.53
CA ALA A 284 -24.03 -40.41 12.60
C ALA A 284 -25.06 -41.48 12.18
N ASP A 285 -25.54 -41.42 10.93
CA ASP A 285 -26.47 -42.42 10.39
C ASP A 285 -25.80 -43.80 10.24
N TYR A 286 -24.54 -43.86 9.79
CA TYR A 286 -23.77 -45.11 9.74
C TYR A 286 -23.50 -45.68 11.13
N ASP A 287 -23.16 -44.84 12.11
CA ASP A 287 -22.91 -45.28 13.48
C ASP A 287 -24.18 -45.92 14.08
N SER A 288 -25.34 -45.28 13.85
CA SER A 288 -26.65 -45.83 14.25
C SER A 288 -26.97 -47.15 13.55
N TYR A 289 -26.73 -47.25 12.24
CA TYR A 289 -26.93 -48.48 11.48
C TYR A 289 -26.04 -49.62 11.98
N ASN A 290 -24.76 -49.33 12.24
CA ASN A 290 -23.79 -50.31 12.71
C ASN A 290 -24.12 -50.81 14.13
N ASP A 291 -24.58 -49.93 15.03
CA ASP A 291 -25.07 -50.33 16.35
C ASP A 291 -26.29 -51.26 16.26
N GLN A 292 -27.26 -50.93 15.41
CA GLN A 292 -28.42 -51.79 15.15
C GLN A 292 -28.01 -53.14 14.57
N MET A 293 -27.06 -53.16 13.64
CA MET A 293 -26.55 -54.38 13.02
C MET A 293 -25.81 -55.25 14.03
N ALA A 294 -25.01 -54.65 14.92
CA ALA A 294 -24.34 -55.35 16.00
C ALA A 294 -25.35 -56.00 16.98
N LYS A 295 -26.42 -55.28 17.34
CA LYS A 295 -27.52 -55.81 18.17
C LYS A 295 -28.24 -56.98 17.49
N HIS A 296 -28.56 -56.86 16.21
CA HIS A 296 -29.14 -57.95 15.42
C HIS A 296 -28.23 -59.19 15.41
N ASN A 297 -26.95 -59.02 15.05
CA ASN A 297 -25.99 -60.11 14.97
C ASN A 297 -25.77 -60.80 16.33
N SER A 298 -25.74 -60.03 17.42
CA SER A 298 -25.64 -60.58 18.78
C SER A 298 -26.87 -61.41 19.15
N ALA A 299 -28.08 -60.94 18.80
CA ALA A 299 -29.32 -61.67 19.03
C ALA A 299 -29.40 -62.96 18.20
N VAL A 300 -29.02 -62.92 16.92
CA VAL A 300 -28.93 -64.11 16.05
C VAL A 300 -27.94 -65.12 16.62
N THR A 301 -26.75 -64.67 17.04
CA THR A 301 -25.73 -65.55 17.65
C THR A 301 -26.27 -66.24 18.90
N SER A 302 -26.92 -65.47 19.78
CA SER A 302 -27.50 -65.99 21.03
C SER A 302 -28.63 -66.99 20.77
N PHE A 303 -29.51 -66.68 19.81
CA PHE A 303 -30.58 -67.58 19.37
C PHE A 303 -30.03 -68.89 18.81
N ASN A 304 -29.04 -68.84 17.91
CA ASN A 304 -28.45 -70.04 17.30
C ASN A 304 -27.80 -70.95 18.36
N ALA A 305 -27.08 -70.37 19.32
CA ALA A 305 -26.46 -71.13 20.41
C ALA A 305 -27.48 -71.84 21.30
N GLU A 306 -28.59 -71.17 21.64
CA GLU A 306 -29.65 -71.78 22.44
C GLU A 306 -30.49 -72.77 21.63
N ASN A 307 -30.77 -72.46 20.36
CA ASN A 307 -31.48 -73.34 19.45
C ASN A 307 -30.78 -74.69 19.33
N GLU A 308 -29.45 -74.69 19.21
CA GLU A 308 -28.67 -75.93 19.20
C GLU A 308 -28.88 -76.74 20.48
N ARG A 309 -28.86 -76.10 21.67
CA ARG A 309 -29.11 -76.80 22.93
C ARG A 309 -30.52 -77.41 22.99
N GLN A 310 -31.54 -76.64 22.61
CA GLN A 310 -32.94 -77.10 22.64
C GLN A 310 -33.17 -78.21 21.61
N TYR A 311 -32.56 -78.10 20.44
CA TYR A 311 -32.59 -79.14 19.43
C TYR A 311 -31.94 -80.45 19.91
N GLN A 312 -30.82 -80.38 20.66
CA GLN A 312 -30.23 -81.57 21.28
C GLN A 312 -31.12 -82.18 22.36
N LEU A 313 -31.89 -81.39 23.12
CA LEU A 313 -32.87 -81.94 24.08
C LEU A 313 -33.98 -82.71 23.34
N TYR A 314 -34.53 -82.13 22.28
CA TYR A 314 -35.50 -82.79 21.41
C TYR A 314 -34.94 -84.09 20.81
N LYS A 315 -33.75 -84.05 20.21
CA LYS A 315 -33.12 -85.21 19.56
C LYS A 315 -32.86 -86.39 20.51
N ASN A 316 -32.69 -86.11 21.81
CA ASN A 316 -32.47 -87.11 22.84
C ASN A 316 -33.77 -87.51 23.57
N ASP A 317 -34.94 -87.27 22.96
CA ASP A 317 -36.28 -87.57 23.50
C ASP A 317 -36.56 -86.92 24.87
N LYS A 318 -35.87 -85.82 25.21
CA LYS A 318 -36.06 -85.06 26.46
C LYS A 318 -37.05 -83.90 26.34
N MET A 319 -37.55 -83.66 25.13
CA MET A 319 -38.50 -82.60 24.78
C MET A 319 -39.33 -83.08 23.58
N THR A 320 -40.63 -82.80 23.54
CA THR A 320 -41.46 -83.14 22.38
C THR A 320 -41.22 -82.19 21.20
N TYR A 321 -41.63 -82.58 20.00
CA TYR A 321 -41.54 -81.71 18.83
C TYR A 321 -42.37 -80.42 19.01
N GLU A 322 -43.57 -80.52 19.58
CA GLU A 322 -44.45 -79.37 19.82
C GLU A 322 -43.84 -78.38 20.81
N GLU A 323 -43.17 -78.88 21.86
CA GLU A 323 -42.44 -78.06 22.84
C GLU A 323 -41.28 -77.33 22.17
N TYR A 324 -40.45 -78.04 21.40
CA TYR A 324 -39.35 -77.44 20.65
C TYR A 324 -39.84 -76.40 19.64
N LYS A 325 -40.88 -76.73 18.86
CA LYS A 325 -41.46 -75.83 17.87
C LYS A 325 -42.02 -74.56 18.53
N SER A 326 -42.75 -74.71 19.64
CA SER A 326 -43.28 -73.57 20.39
C SER A 326 -42.15 -72.69 20.94
N TRP A 327 -41.09 -73.30 21.48
CA TRP A 327 -39.90 -72.58 21.92
C TRP A 327 -39.23 -71.84 20.75
N TYR A 328 -39.06 -72.51 19.60
CA TYR A 328 -38.42 -71.96 18.41
C TYR A 328 -39.19 -70.73 17.91
N ASP A 329 -40.49 -70.88 17.64
CA ASP A 329 -41.36 -69.83 17.12
C ASP A 329 -41.39 -68.62 18.07
N THR A 330 -41.38 -68.86 19.39
CA THR A 330 -41.37 -67.80 20.40
C THR A 330 -40.06 -67.04 20.45
N ASN A 331 -38.91 -67.71 20.31
CA ASN A 331 -37.60 -67.07 20.47
C ASN A 331 -37.07 -66.48 19.16
N ILE A 332 -37.41 -67.04 18.01
CA ILE A 332 -37.05 -66.43 16.71
C ILE A 332 -37.75 -65.08 16.53
N ALA A 333 -38.99 -64.94 17.03
CA ALA A 333 -39.73 -63.69 17.01
C ALA A 333 -39.12 -62.58 17.90
N LYS A 334 -38.19 -62.92 18.80
CA LYS A 334 -37.48 -61.95 19.67
C LYS A 334 -36.21 -61.37 19.03
N ILE A 335 -35.72 -61.97 17.94
CA ILE A 335 -34.56 -61.44 17.24
C ILE A 335 -34.98 -60.12 16.58
N PRO A 336 -34.31 -58.98 16.89
CA PRO A 336 -34.59 -57.72 16.19
C PRO A 336 -34.43 -57.93 14.68
N GLY A 337 -35.25 -57.28 13.86
CA GLY A 337 -35.02 -57.30 12.41
C GLY A 337 -33.63 -56.76 12.07
N ALA A 338 -32.99 -57.31 11.03
CA ALA A 338 -31.77 -56.71 10.51
C ALA A 338 -32.08 -55.27 10.08
N PRO A 339 -31.24 -54.27 10.44
CA PRO A 339 -31.50 -52.91 10.00
C PRO A 339 -31.50 -52.88 8.47
N THR A 340 -32.48 -52.19 7.91
CA THR A 340 -32.59 -51.95 6.47
C THR A 340 -32.01 -50.58 6.17
N GLY A 341 -31.52 -50.36 4.94
CA GLY A 341 -31.05 -49.04 4.51
C GLY A 341 -29.56 -48.88 4.27
N GLY A 342 -28.73 -49.92 4.42
CA GLY A 342 -27.31 -49.87 4.05
C GLY A 342 -27.07 -49.34 2.63
N ASN A 343 -27.84 -49.82 1.64
CA ASN A 343 -27.77 -49.33 0.25
C ASN A 343 -28.10 -47.82 0.12
N VAL A 344 -28.97 -47.29 0.97
CA VAL A 344 -29.31 -45.85 0.98
C VAL A 344 -28.15 -45.03 1.53
N LEU A 345 -27.49 -45.52 2.59
CA LEU A 345 -26.30 -44.89 3.15
C LEU A 345 -25.14 -44.90 2.16
N ASP A 346 -24.91 -46.03 1.48
CA ASP A 346 -23.88 -46.14 0.44
C ASP A 346 -24.15 -45.21 -0.75
N SER A 347 -25.42 -45.09 -1.16
CA SER A 347 -25.81 -44.15 -2.21
C SER A 347 -25.56 -42.69 -1.79
N ARG A 348 -25.94 -42.31 -0.56
CA ARG A 348 -25.66 -40.96 -0.02
C ARG A 348 -24.17 -40.68 0.09
N ARG A 349 -23.37 -41.67 0.52
CA ARG A 349 -21.91 -41.58 0.55
C ARG A 349 -21.33 -41.34 -0.84
N SER A 350 -21.83 -42.05 -1.85
CA SER A 350 -21.42 -41.84 -3.25
C SER A 350 -21.71 -40.40 -3.71
N THR A 351 -22.91 -39.88 -3.41
CA THR A 351 -23.25 -38.48 -3.70
C THR A 351 -22.32 -37.50 -3.00
N LEU A 352 -22.01 -37.70 -1.71
CA LEU A 352 -21.09 -36.83 -0.97
C LEU A 352 -19.66 -36.90 -1.53
N ASN A 353 -19.19 -38.09 -1.92
CA ASN A 353 -17.88 -38.23 -2.58
C ASN A 353 -17.82 -37.45 -3.90
N GLN A 354 -18.90 -37.45 -4.68
CA GLN A 354 -18.98 -36.65 -5.90
C GLN A 354 -18.99 -35.15 -5.60
N GLN A 355 -19.74 -34.72 -4.57
CA GLN A 355 -19.73 -33.32 -4.12
C GLN A 355 -18.34 -32.88 -3.67
N TYR A 356 -17.64 -33.70 -2.88
CA TYR A 356 -16.26 -33.44 -2.47
C TYR A 356 -15.31 -33.30 -3.66
N ALA A 357 -15.40 -34.18 -4.66
CA ALA A 357 -14.58 -34.07 -5.87
C ALA A 357 -14.85 -32.76 -6.64
N ASN A 358 -16.10 -32.29 -6.68
CA ASN A 358 -16.45 -31.01 -7.28
C ASN A 358 -15.88 -29.83 -6.48
N LEU A 359 -15.95 -29.88 -5.15
CA LEU A 359 -15.35 -28.86 -4.27
C LEU A 359 -13.83 -28.79 -4.44
N GLU A 360 -13.15 -29.94 -4.54
CA GLU A 360 -11.71 -29.96 -4.77
C GLU A 360 -11.34 -29.35 -6.13
N LYS A 361 -12.15 -29.61 -7.16
CA LYS A 361 -11.98 -28.95 -8.47
C LYS A 361 -12.13 -27.43 -8.35
N GLN A 362 -13.17 -26.94 -7.66
CA GLN A 362 -13.39 -25.51 -7.46
C GLN A 362 -12.26 -24.86 -6.65
N ARG A 363 -11.79 -25.53 -5.59
CA ARG A 363 -10.63 -25.11 -4.80
C ARG A 363 -9.40 -24.91 -5.70
N LEU A 364 -9.11 -25.88 -6.56
CA LEU A 364 -7.99 -25.78 -7.50
C LEU A 364 -8.19 -24.66 -8.53
N GLU A 365 -9.42 -24.42 -9.00
CA GLU A 365 -9.71 -23.29 -9.88
C GLU A 365 -9.47 -21.94 -9.18
N ILE A 366 -9.84 -21.80 -7.90
CA ILE A 366 -9.58 -20.60 -7.09
C ILE A 366 -8.07 -20.42 -6.89
N LEU A 367 -7.36 -21.47 -6.47
CA LEU A 367 -5.92 -21.40 -6.20
C LEU A 367 -5.07 -21.13 -7.44
N ASN A 368 -5.55 -21.51 -8.63
CA ASN A 368 -4.87 -21.26 -9.90
C ASN A 368 -5.33 -19.98 -10.60
N SER A 369 -6.29 -19.25 -10.04
CA SER A 369 -6.75 -17.98 -10.58
C SER A 369 -5.64 -16.92 -10.57
N GLU A 370 -5.77 -15.90 -11.41
CA GLU A 370 -4.81 -14.79 -11.39
C GLU A 370 -5.09 -13.85 -10.21
N GLU A 371 -6.37 -13.68 -9.92
CA GLU A 371 -6.94 -12.79 -8.92
C GLU A 371 -6.44 -13.09 -7.50
N ILE A 372 -6.12 -14.35 -7.19
CA ILE A 372 -5.52 -14.72 -5.90
C ILE A 372 -4.15 -14.09 -5.67
N LYS A 373 -3.45 -13.69 -6.73
CA LYS A 373 -2.14 -13.02 -6.66
C LYS A 373 -2.27 -11.51 -6.57
N TRP A 374 -3.47 -10.98 -6.80
CA TRP A 374 -3.69 -9.56 -6.82
C TRP A 374 -3.78 -9.05 -5.39
N ILE A 375 -2.97 -8.04 -5.10
CA ILE A 375 -2.94 -7.38 -3.80
C ILE A 375 -3.65 -6.07 -4.07
N THR A 376 -4.74 -5.85 -3.34
CA THR A 376 -5.41 -4.55 -3.34
C THR A 376 -5.33 -3.97 -1.96
N PHE A 377 -4.69 -2.82 -1.88
CA PHE A 377 -4.95 -1.89 -0.82
C PHE A 377 -6.16 -1.10 -1.28
N ASN A 378 -7.20 -1.03 -0.44
CA ASN A 378 -8.37 -0.24 -0.73
C ASN A 378 -8.47 0.88 0.31
N PRO A 379 -7.52 1.84 0.35
CA PRO A 379 -7.66 2.96 1.24
C PRO A 379 -8.71 3.93 0.69
N GLY A 380 -9.69 4.24 1.55
CA GLY A 380 -10.50 5.44 1.45
C GLY A 380 -11.71 5.39 0.52
N GLY A 381 -12.62 6.33 0.75
CA GLY A 381 -13.95 6.41 0.12
C GLY A 381 -13.94 7.08 -1.25
N THR A 382 -15.09 7.64 -1.61
CA THR A 382 -15.27 8.43 -2.83
C THR A 382 -14.53 9.76 -2.71
N VAL A 383 -13.67 10.07 -3.69
CA VAL A 383 -12.82 11.26 -3.69
C VAL A 383 -13.66 12.51 -3.89
N GLU A 384 -13.64 13.43 -2.92
CA GLU A 384 -14.34 14.72 -2.96
C GLU A 384 -13.45 15.81 -3.54
N THR A 385 -12.27 16.04 -2.95
CA THR A 385 -11.32 17.05 -3.42
C THR A 385 -9.89 16.54 -3.46
N ILE A 386 -9.11 17.08 -4.39
CA ILE A 386 -7.70 16.78 -4.60
C ILE A 386 -6.92 18.09 -4.50
N THR A 387 -5.94 18.15 -3.61
CA THR A 387 -5.01 19.28 -3.48
C THR A 387 -3.61 18.80 -3.77
N THR A 388 -2.91 19.47 -4.68
CA THR A 388 -1.54 19.12 -5.07
C THR A 388 -0.59 20.28 -4.79
N TYR A 389 0.50 20.00 -4.09
CA TYR A 389 1.57 20.95 -3.76
C TYR A 389 2.85 20.54 -4.48
N TRP A 390 3.16 21.24 -5.57
CA TRP A 390 4.37 20.99 -6.38
C TRP A 390 5.60 21.67 -5.80
N SER A 391 6.72 20.97 -5.93
CA SER A 391 8.08 21.51 -5.77
C SER A 391 8.40 22.59 -6.81
#